data_AF-A0A5J5B630-F1
#
_entry.id   AF-A0A5J5B630-F1
#
_cell.length_a   1.000
_cell.length_b   1.000
_cell.length_c   1.000
_cell.angle_alpha   90.00
_cell.angle_beta   90.00
_cell.angle_gamma   90.00
#
_symmetry.space_group_name_H-M   'P 1'
#
loop_
_entity.id
_entity.type
_entity.pdbx_description
1 polymer ?
#
loop_
_entity_poly.entity_id
_entity_poly.type
_entity_poly.pdbx_seq_one_letter_code
_entity_poly.pdbx_strand_id
1 'polypeptide(L)'
;MASMPPPISLTELSSFADTNSSPQRKLLGIASEAKKAALKKLEDVLLEPPRGASGKSKTYMKRTRYLPDLMGDSLESYPRRVFIDVALPEKDDAGWFAKHYPTRNKDFKIYKIETVTEEATGREVAQMGMSDWLRKNVKEEEYVVMKAEAEVVEEMVKRKAINLVDELFLECRHQGLSKKSKESRRAYWECLALYGKLRDEAVAVHQWWG
;
A
#
# COMPACT_ATOMS: atom_id res chain seq x y z
N MET A 1 -37.68 45.35 -4.02
CA MET A 1 -36.71 46.11 -4.83
C MET A 1 -35.33 45.59 -4.50
N ALA A 2 -34.72 44.92 -5.48
CA ALA A 2 -33.40 44.32 -5.39
C ALA A 2 -32.33 45.41 -5.50
N SER A 3 -31.21 45.21 -4.80
CA SER A 3 -29.93 45.80 -5.21
C SER A 3 -28.86 44.75 -4.97
N MET A 4 -28.62 43.94 -6.01
CA MET A 4 -27.35 43.23 -6.16
C MET A 4 -26.34 44.25 -6.70
N PRO A 5 -25.11 44.32 -6.15
CA PRO A 5 -24.03 45.00 -6.85
C PRO A 5 -23.58 44.17 -8.09
N PRO A 6 -23.17 44.84 -9.19
CA PRO A 6 -22.81 44.22 -10.47
C PRO A 6 -21.45 43.49 -10.42
N PRO A 7 -21.13 42.64 -11.43
CA PRO A 7 -19.88 41.87 -11.44
C PRO A 7 -18.68 42.76 -11.75
N ILE A 8 -17.55 42.46 -11.11
CA ILE A 8 -16.25 43.07 -11.42
C ILE A 8 -15.35 42.01 -12.04
N SER A 9 -14.90 42.28 -13.27
CA SER A 9 -13.81 41.57 -13.95
C SER A 9 -12.63 42.52 -14.04
N LEU A 10 -11.45 42.10 -13.56
CA LEU A 10 -10.18 42.74 -13.88
C LEU A 10 -9.07 41.67 -13.99
N THR A 11 -8.47 41.64 -15.18
CA THR A 11 -7.32 40.85 -15.64
C THR A 11 -5.99 41.36 -15.06
N GLU A 12 -5.04 40.43 -14.93
CA GLU A 12 -3.67 40.54 -14.40
C GLU A 12 -2.86 41.77 -14.84
N LEU A 13 -2.02 42.26 -13.92
CA LEU A 13 -0.62 42.57 -14.22
C LEU A 13 0.28 42.04 -13.11
N SER A 14 1.24 41.22 -13.54
CA SER A 14 2.28 40.56 -12.78
C SER A 14 3.13 41.50 -11.91
N SER A 15 3.46 41.06 -10.70
CA SER A 15 4.81 40.60 -10.31
C SER A 15 5.13 40.91 -8.84
N PHE A 16 5.94 40.01 -8.28
CA PHE A 16 6.54 39.99 -6.94
C PHE A 16 5.63 39.63 -5.77
N ALA A 17 5.80 38.41 -5.26
CA ALA A 17 6.28 38.20 -3.90
C ALA A 17 6.43 36.70 -3.61
N ASP A 18 7.62 36.38 -3.10
CA ASP A 18 7.84 35.57 -1.91
C ASP A 18 7.26 34.15 -1.83
N THR A 19 8.22 33.22 -1.89
CA THR A 19 8.38 32.11 -0.95
C THR A 19 7.15 31.76 -0.10
N ASN A 20 6.26 30.96 -0.69
CA ASN A 20 5.42 30.05 0.09
C ASN A 20 5.11 28.80 -0.75
N SER A 21 6.17 28.08 -1.09
CA SER A 21 6.03 26.67 -1.48
C SER A 21 5.75 25.90 -0.20
N SER A 22 4.48 25.64 0.08
CA SER A 22 4.07 24.49 0.88
C SER A 22 4.84 23.25 0.42
N PRO A 23 5.06 22.24 1.28
CA PRO A 23 5.73 21.01 0.87
C PRO A 23 4.78 20.22 -0.04
N GLN A 24 4.65 20.66 -1.29
CA GLN A 24 4.02 19.90 -2.35
C GLN A 24 4.92 18.70 -2.62
N ARG A 25 4.49 17.54 -2.11
CA ARG A 25 4.71 16.19 -2.63
C ARG A 25 5.85 16.10 -3.66
N LYS A 26 7.08 15.82 -3.21
CA LYS A 26 8.19 15.46 -4.12
C LYS A 26 7.91 14.19 -4.94
N LEU A 27 6.82 13.46 -4.66
CA LEU A 27 6.50 12.18 -5.27
C LEU A 27 5.36 12.18 -6.30
N LEU A 28 4.58 13.26 -6.49
CA LEU A 28 3.34 13.16 -7.28
C LEU A 28 3.34 13.77 -8.69
N GLY A 29 4.32 14.59 -9.05
CA GLY A 29 4.48 15.05 -10.44
C GLY A 29 5.41 14.14 -11.24
N ILE A 30 6.69 14.20 -10.91
CA ILE A 30 7.77 13.54 -11.67
C ILE A 30 7.99 12.09 -11.18
N ALA A 31 7.91 11.86 -9.86
CA ALA A 31 8.04 10.50 -9.34
C ALA A 31 6.81 9.64 -9.65
N SER A 32 5.63 10.23 -9.93
CA SER A 32 4.43 9.48 -10.34
C SER A 32 4.60 8.82 -11.71
N GLU A 33 5.18 9.53 -12.69
CA GLU A 33 5.42 8.95 -14.02
C GLU A 33 6.59 7.94 -13.99
N ALA A 34 7.69 8.26 -13.30
CA ALA A 34 8.79 7.34 -13.10
C ALA A 34 8.37 6.08 -12.33
N LYS A 35 7.54 6.22 -11.29
CA LYS A 35 6.93 5.11 -10.54
C LYS A 35 6.04 4.31 -11.48
N LYS A 36 5.12 4.92 -12.23
CA LYS A 36 4.29 4.22 -13.23
C LYS A 36 5.12 3.47 -14.27
N ALA A 37 6.24 4.03 -14.73
CA ALA A 37 7.16 3.37 -15.65
C ALA A 37 7.90 2.19 -14.99
N ALA A 38 8.28 2.32 -13.71
CA ALA A 38 8.86 1.24 -12.91
C ALA A 38 7.84 0.11 -12.67
N LEU A 39 6.58 0.43 -12.40
CA LEU A 39 5.50 -0.54 -12.18
C LEU A 39 5.24 -1.42 -13.42
N LYS A 40 5.50 -0.93 -14.63
CA LYS A 40 5.44 -1.76 -15.86
C LYS A 40 6.49 -2.88 -15.88
N LYS A 41 7.54 -2.80 -15.05
CA LYS A 41 8.63 -3.79 -14.94
C LYS A 41 8.45 -4.74 -13.74
N LEU A 42 7.37 -4.59 -12.97
CA LEU A 42 6.99 -5.53 -11.91
C LEU A 42 6.73 -6.92 -12.47
N GLU A 43 6.81 -7.94 -11.63
CA GLU A 43 6.47 -9.30 -12.01
C GLU A 43 5.02 -9.41 -12.51
N ASP A 44 4.77 -10.33 -13.43
CA ASP A 44 3.41 -10.57 -13.90
C ASP A 44 2.55 -11.22 -12.81
N VAL A 45 1.28 -10.83 -12.78
CA VAL A 45 0.29 -11.44 -11.89
C VAL A 45 0.09 -12.90 -12.27
N LEU A 46 0.06 -13.79 -11.28
CA LEU A 46 -0.33 -15.18 -11.54
C LEU A 46 -1.83 -15.21 -11.78
N LEU A 47 -2.24 -15.79 -12.92
CA LEU A 47 -3.66 -15.98 -13.24
C LEU A 47 -4.26 -17.19 -12.54
N GLU A 48 -3.41 -18.04 -11.97
CA GLU A 48 -3.80 -19.20 -11.17
C GLU A 48 -3.05 -19.23 -9.85
N PRO A 49 -3.71 -19.63 -8.76
CA PRO A 49 -3.05 -19.73 -7.47
C PRO A 49 -1.99 -20.85 -7.49
N PRO A 50 -0.83 -20.63 -6.85
CA PRO A 50 0.19 -21.65 -6.66
C PRO A 50 -0.41 -22.90 -5.99
N ARG A 51 -0.27 -24.05 -6.66
CA ARG A 51 -0.61 -25.34 -6.04
C ARG A 51 0.30 -25.54 -4.82
N GLY A 52 -0.27 -25.58 -3.61
CA GLY A 52 0.48 -25.63 -2.34
C GLY A 52 1.50 -26.77 -2.24
N ALA A 53 1.29 -27.89 -2.95
CA ALA A 53 2.22 -29.02 -3.00
C ALA A 53 3.48 -28.81 -3.86
N SER A 54 3.57 -27.69 -4.61
CA SER A 54 4.59 -27.51 -5.65
C SER A 54 5.85 -26.74 -5.23
N GLY A 55 5.92 -26.26 -3.97
CA GLY A 55 7.08 -25.46 -3.49
C GLY A 55 7.28 -24.13 -4.23
N LYS A 56 6.31 -23.73 -5.05
CA LYS A 56 6.43 -22.56 -5.94
C LYS A 56 6.44 -21.23 -5.19
N SER A 57 5.96 -21.16 -3.93
CA SER A 57 6.03 -19.91 -3.13
C SER A 57 7.47 -19.38 -3.04
N LYS A 58 8.44 -20.26 -2.74
CA LYS A 58 9.88 -19.92 -2.74
C LYS A 58 10.40 -19.45 -4.10
N THR A 59 9.81 -19.92 -5.19
CA THR A 59 10.17 -19.50 -6.56
C THR A 59 9.59 -18.12 -6.87
N TYR A 60 8.39 -17.80 -6.38
CA TYR A 60 7.79 -16.48 -6.56
C TYR A 60 8.51 -15.40 -5.76
N MET A 61 8.91 -15.69 -4.52
CA MET A 61 9.73 -14.77 -3.72
C MET A 61 11.05 -14.40 -4.42
N LYS A 62 11.65 -15.34 -5.17
CA LYS A 62 12.86 -15.08 -5.97
C LYS A 62 12.61 -14.25 -7.23
N ARG A 63 11.35 -14.14 -7.68
CA ARG A 63 10.95 -13.38 -8.87
C ARG A 63 10.43 -11.99 -8.53
N THR A 64 10.01 -11.76 -7.28
CA THR A 64 9.54 -10.46 -6.79
C THR A 64 10.59 -9.39 -7.07
N ARG A 65 10.17 -8.32 -7.74
CA ARG A 65 11.02 -7.17 -8.03
C ARG A 65 10.59 -6.00 -7.17
N TYR A 66 11.40 -5.69 -6.16
CA TYR A 66 11.05 -4.65 -5.20
C TYR A 66 11.10 -3.26 -5.83
N LEU A 67 10.20 -2.38 -5.39
CA LEU A 67 10.10 -1.02 -5.91
C LEU A 67 11.42 -0.22 -5.82
N PRO A 68 12.20 -0.27 -4.72
CA PRO A 68 13.48 0.43 -4.63
C PRO A 68 14.49 -0.04 -5.68
N ASP A 69 14.44 -1.30 -6.08
CA ASP A 69 15.34 -1.89 -7.07
C ASP A 69 14.92 -1.50 -8.49
N LEU A 70 13.61 -1.40 -8.74
CA LEU A 70 13.07 -0.96 -10.03
C LEU A 70 13.31 0.53 -10.29
N MET A 71 13.25 1.35 -9.23
CA MET A 71 13.48 2.80 -9.30
C MET A 71 14.97 3.18 -9.14
N GLY A 72 15.81 2.26 -8.68
CA GLY A 72 17.20 2.58 -8.31
C GLY A 72 17.30 3.49 -7.08
N ASP A 73 16.26 3.51 -6.23
CA ASP A 73 16.12 4.45 -5.12
C ASP A 73 16.91 4.02 -3.88
N SER A 74 17.84 4.86 -3.39
CA SER A 74 18.63 4.57 -2.19
C SER A 74 17.80 4.58 -0.89
N LEU A 75 16.54 5.01 -0.96
CA LEU A 75 15.62 5.25 0.14
C LEU A 75 16.08 6.38 1.08
N GLU A 76 17.26 6.98 0.88
CA GLU A 76 17.85 8.02 1.74
C GLU A 76 17.10 9.34 1.75
N SER A 77 16.41 9.65 0.66
CA SER A 77 15.61 10.86 0.53
C SER A 77 14.38 10.90 1.44
N TYR A 78 13.97 9.75 1.99
CA TYR A 78 12.77 9.65 2.82
C TYR A 78 13.11 9.93 4.30
N PRO A 79 12.39 10.85 4.97
CA PRO A 79 12.60 11.17 6.39
C PRO A 79 12.30 9.99 7.31
N ARG A 80 11.37 9.11 6.90
CA ARG A 80 11.03 7.89 7.63
C ARG A 80 10.64 6.80 6.64
N ARG A 81 11.04 5.56 6.93
CA ARG A 81 10.57 4.36 6.22
C ARG A 81 9.80 3.50 7.20
N VAL A 82 8.68 2.98 6.74
CA VAL A 82 7.72 2.29 7.59
C VAL A 82 7.38 0.96 6.95
N PHE A 83 7.43 -0.10 7.77
CA PHE A 83 6.85 -1.38 7.42
C PHE A 83 5.62 -1.63 8.29
N ILE A 84 4.49 -1.94 7.67
CA ILE A 84 3.23 -2.20 8.36
C ILE A 84 2.81 -3.63 8.06
N ASP A 85 2.77 -4.49 9.07
CA ASP A 85 2.25 -5.85 8.99
C ASP A 85 0.84 -5.89 9.58
N VAL A 86 -0.16 -5.99 8.72
CA VAL A 86 -1.57 -6.12 9.09
C VAL A 86 -1.98 -7.57 8.90
N ALA A 87 -1.93 -8.33 9.99
CA ALA A 87 -2.16 -9.76 9.96
C ALA A 87 -2.89 -10.25 11.22
N LEU A 88 -3.49 -11.42 11.11
CA LEU A 88 -4.01 -12.17 12.26
C LEU A 88 -2.85 -12.62 13.17
N PRO A 89 -3.06 -12.73 14.50
CA PRO A 89 -2.01 -12.89 15.52
C PRO A 89 -1.12 -14.14 15.38
N GLU A 90 -1.47 -15.10 14.51
CA GLU A 90 -0.78 -16.39 14.39
C GLU A 90 0.43 -16.41 13.43
N LYS A 91 0.70 -15.34 12.67
CA LYS A 91 1.85 -15.28 11.75
C LYS A 91 2.88 -14.25 12.20
N ASP A 92 4.15 -14.68 12.24
CA ASP A 92 5.29 -13.82 12.53
C ASP A 92 6.04 -13.46 11.24
N ASP A 93 5.40 -12.62 10.43
CA ASP A 93 5.92 -12.20 9.12
C ASP A 93 6.94 -11.04 9.22
N ALA A 94 7.07 -10.41 10.39
CA ALA A 94 8.13 -9.44 10.69
C ALA A 94 9.53 -10.05 10.49
N GLY A 95 9.69 -11.34 10.81
CA GLY A 95 10.93 -12.08 10.58
C GLY A 95 11.25 -12.31 9.10
N TRP A 96 10.25 -12.32 8.22
CA TRP A 96 10.48 -12.37 6.77
C TRP A 96 11.03 -11.05 6.24
N PHE A 97 10.42 -9.92 6.64
CA PHE A 97 10.78 -8.59 6.15
C PHE A 97 12.27 -8.30 6.38
N ALA A 98 12.75 -8.52 7.60
CA ALA A 98 14.16 -8.31 7.95
C ALA A 98 15.14 -9.21 7.15
N LYS A 99 14.68 -10.37 6.66
CA LYS A 99 15.53 -11.35 5.96
C LYS A 99 15.53 -11.19 4.44
N HIS A 100 14.44 -10.71 3.85
CA HIS A 100 14.24 -10.77 2.40
C HIS A 100 13.99 -9.40 1.75
N TYR A 101 13.49 -8.42 2.49
CA TYR A 101 13.21 -7.12 1.91
C TYR A 101 14.52 -6.30 1.77
N PRO A 102 14.77 -5.64 0.62
CA PRO A 102 15.99 -4.88 0.39
C PRO A 102 15.95 -3.53 1.13
N THR A 103 16.26 -3.56 2.42
CA THR A 103 16.29 -2.35 3.28
C THR A 103 17.48 -1.43 2.98
N ARG A 104 18.50 -1.90 2.25
CA ARG A 104 19.73 -1.17 1.90
C ARG A 104 20.53 -0.68 3.13
N ASN A 105 20.52 -1.46 4.22
CA ASN A 105 21.12 -1.12 5.52
C ASN A 105 20.52 0.14 6.15
N LYS A 106 19.19 0.29 6.04
CA LYS A 106 18.48 1.46 6.54
C LYS A 106 17.41 1.03 7.54
N ASP A 107 17.15 1.91 8.48
CA ASP A 107 16.20 1.63 9.55
C ASP A 107 14.76 1.75 9.04
N PHE A 108 13.98 0.72 9.32
CA PHE A 108 12.54 0.69 9.08
C PHE A 108 11.81 0.66 10.42
N LYS A 109 10.83 1.54 10.57
CA LYS A 109 9.92 1.47 11.71
C LYS A 109 8.85 0.42 11.42
N ILE A 110 8.83 -0.65 12.19
CA ILE A 110 7.90 -1.76 12.02
C ILE A 110 6.68 -1.56 12.91
N TYR A 111 5.48 -1.60 12.33
CA TYR A 111 4.21 -1.64 13.04
C TYR A 111 3.51 -2.96 12.76
N LYS A 112 3.19 -3.72 13.81
CA LYS A 112 2.34 -4.90 13.73
C LYS A 112 0.94 -4.52 14.19
N ILE A 113 -0.05 -4.64 13.32
CA ILE A 113 -1.44 -4.30 13.58
C ILE A 113 -2.27 -5.57 13.45
N GLU A 114 -2.89 -5.97 14.55
CA GLU A 114 -3.73 -7.16 14.59
C GLU A 114 -5.17 -6.79 14.24
N THR A 115 -5.70 -7.40 13.19
CA THR A 115 -7.13 -7.29 12.84
C THR A 115 -7.92 -8.24 13.73
N VAL A 116 -8.58 -7.70 14.75
CA VAL A 116 -9.40 -8.51 15.66
C VAL A 116 -10.70 -8.86 14.93
N THR A 117 -10.88 -10.13 14.56
CA THR A 117 -12.22 -10.68 14.24
C THR A 117 -13.06 -10.65 15.52
N GLU A 118 -14.34 -10.30 15.41
CA GLU A 118 -15.26 -9.77 16.45
C GLU A 118 -15.42 -10.51 17.81
N GLU A 119 -14.57 -11.45 18.20
CA GLU A 119 -14.72 -12.24 19.44
C GLU A 119 -13.60 -12.08 20.48
N ALA A 120 -12.72 -11.08 20.40
CA ALA A 120 -11.75 -10.81 21.46
C ALA A 120 -11.92 -9.40 22.04
N THR A 121 -12.58 -9.35 23.19
CA THR A 121 -12.75 -8.20 24.06
C THR A 121 -11.40 -7.68 24.57
N GLY A 122 -11.18 -6.37 24.44
CA GLY A 122 -10.31 -5.61 25.33
C GLY A 122 -8.91 -5.29 24.84
N ARG A 123 -8.80 -4.38 23.86
CA ARG A 123 -7.78 -3.30 23.80
C ARG A 123 -8.19 -2.29 22.73
N GLU A 124 -7.96 -1.03 23.03
CA GLU A 124 -8.46 0.19 22.37
C GLU A 124 -7.90 0.43 20.94
N VAL A 125 -7.93 -0.60 20.09
CA VAL A 125 -7.56 -0.53 18.65
C VAL A 125 -8.71 -1.00 17.75
N ALA A 126 -9.86 -1.38 18.31
CA ALA A 126 -10.99 -1.98 17.58
C ALA A 126 -12.07 -0.99 17.07
N GLN A 127 -11.81 0.32 16.96
CA GLN A 127 -12.78 1.28 16.37
C GLN A 127 -12.23 2.18 15.26
N MET A 128 -10.92 2.12 14.97
CA MET A 128 -10.32 2.93 13.91
C MET A 128 -9.97 2.02 12.72
N GLY A 129 -10.60 2.27 11.56
CA GLY A 129 -10.32 1.51 10.36
C GLY A 129 -8.86 1.68 9.90
N MET A 130 -8.31 0.72 9.17
CA MET A 130 -6.91 0.78 8.72
C MET A 130 -6.62 2.05 7.91
N SER A 131 -7.57 2.48 7.07
CA SER A 131 -7.51 3.77 6.38
C SER A 131 -7.30 4.96 7.31
N ASP A 132 -8.05 5.01 8.42
CA ASP A 132 -7.99 6.12 9.38
C ASP A 132 -6.67 6.07 10.17
N TRP A 133 -6.21 4.85 10.49
CA TRP A 133 -4.90 4.64 11.10
C TRP A 133 -3.77 5.16 10.22
N LEU A 134 -3.77 4.86 8.91
CA LEU A 134 -2.75 5.34 7.98
C LEU A 134 -2.74 6.87 7.93
N ARG A 135 -3.90 7.50 7.77
CA ARG A 135 -4.00 8.98 7.72
C ARG A 135 -3.46 9.66 8.97
N LYS A 136 -3.58 9.01 10.13
CA LYS A 136 -3.11 9.55 11.41
C LYS A 136 -1.62 9.31 11.66
N ASN A 137 -1.08 8.18 11.18
CA ASN A 137 0.25 7.72 11.56
C ASN A 137 1.30 7.83 10.47
N VAL A 138 0.90 7.94 9.20
CA VAL A 138 1.78 7.99 8.02
C VAL A 138 1.66 9.36 7.37
N LYS A 139 2.82 9.91 6.97
CA LYS A 139 2.89 11.14 6.18
C LYS A 139 3.22 10.84 4.72
N GLU A 140 2.88 11.77 3.84
CA GLU A 140 3.04 11.60 2.40
C GLU A 140 4.50 11.57 1.93
N GLU A 141 5.42 12.08 2.74
CA GLU A 141 6.85 12.08 2.43
C GLU A 141 7.55 10.79 2.85
N GLU A 142 6.84 9.85 3.48
CA GLU A 142 7.41 8.63 4.05
C GLU A 142 7.33 7.47 3.07
N TYR A 143 8.33 6.60 3.10
CA TYR A 143 8.32 5.39 2.28
C TYR A 143 7.58 4.27 3.03
N VAL A 144 6.46 3.81 2.48
CA VAL A 144 5.60 2.84 3.17
C VAL A 144 5.52 1.53 2.43
N VAL A 145 5.98 0.49 3.12
CA VAL A 145 5.80 -0.90 2.73
C VAL A 145 4.74 -1.51 3.63
N MET A 146 3.76 -2.18 3.05
CA MET A 146 2.66 -2.78 3.80
C MET A 146 2.43 -4.22 3.39
N LYS A 147 2.10 -5.07 4.36
CA LYS A 147 1.57 -6.42 4.14
C LYS A 147 0.17 -6.45 4.73
N ALA A 148 -0.83 -6.85 3.94
CA ALA A 148 -2.21 -6.86 4.39
C ALA A 148 -3.08 -7.87 3.64
N GLU A 149 -4.15 -8.30 4.30
CA GLU A 149 -5.18 -9.13 3.69
C GLU A 149 -6.09 -8.33 2.75
N ALA A 150 -6.63 -9.02 1.76
CA ALA A 150 -7.37 -8.39 0.67
C ALA A 150 -8.65 -7.65 1.10
N GLU A 151 -9.24 -7.98 2.24
CA GLU A 151 -10.39 -7.26 2.83
C GLU A 151 -9.99 -5.89 3.37
N VAL A 152 -8.87 -5.81 4.08
CA VAL A 152 -8.30 -4.55 4.59
C VAL A 152 -7.92 -3.64 3.43
N VAL A 153 -7.32 -4.20 2.39
CA VAL A 153 -6.87 -3.43 1.23
C VAL A 153 -8.06 -2.88 0.43
N GLU A 154 -9.15 -3.62 0.30
CA GLU A 154 -10.38 -3.11 -0.34
C GLU A 154 -10.97 -1.90 0.40
N GLU A 155 -10.98 -1.96 1.72
CA GLU A 155 -11.39 -0.85 2.57
C GLU A 155 -10.53 0.40 2.29
N MET A 156 -9.21 0.22 2.21
CA MET A 156 -8.26 1.29 1.91
C MET A 156 -8.39 1.88 0.52
N VAL A 157 -8.68 1.06 -0.48
CA VAL A 157 -8.97 1.53 -1.85
C VAL A 157 -10.27 2.34 -1.84
N LYS A 158 -11.33 1.83 -1.20
CA LYS A 158 -12.63 2.50 -1.11
C LYS A 158 -12.54 3.86 -0.42
N ARG A 159 -11.73 3.97 0.63
CA ARG A 159 -11.50 5.23 1.37
C ARG A 159 -10.36 6.08 0.83
N LYS A 160 -9.74 5.71 -0.30
CA LYS A 160 -8.63 6.44 -0.93
C LYS A 160 -7.45 6.68 0.05
N ALA A 161 -7.15 5.70 0.89
CA ALA A 161 -6.00 5.73 1.79
C ALA A 161 -4.83 4.91 1.23
N ILE A 162 -5.07 4.08 0.21
CA ILE A 162 -4.05 3.24 -0.43
C ILE A 162 -2.90 4.04 -1.06
N ASN A 163 -3.14 5.30 -1.42
CA ASN A 163 -2.12 6.20 -1.97
C ASN A 163 -1.02 6.59 -0.96
N LEU A 164 -1.21 6.27 0.33
CA LEU A 164 -0.19 6.39 1.37
C LEU A 164 0.75 5.17 1.43
N VAL A 165 0.51 4.16 0.59
CA VAL A 165 1.32 2.94 0.50
C VAL A 165 2.10 2.95 -0.81
N ASP A 166 3.41 2.82 -0.72
CA ASP A 166 4.27 2.74 -1.91
C ASP A 166 4.33 1.34 -2.47
N GLU A 167 4.51 0.36 -1.58
CA GLU A 167 4.70 -1.04 -1.92
C GLU A 167 3.85 -1.93 -1.00
N LEU A 168 3.10 -2.85 -1.60
CA LEU A 168 2.09 -3.65 -0.93
C LEU A 168 2.28 -5.14 -1.22
N PHE A 169 2.41 -5.95 -0.18
CA PHE A 169 2.31 -7.41 -0.24
C PHE A 169 0.87 -7.82 0.08
N LEU A 170 0.11 -8.14 -0.97
CA LEU A 170 -1.30 -8.49 -0.89
C LEU A 170 -1.46 -9.99 -0.60
N GLU A 171 -1.92 -10.31 0.62
CA GLU A 171 -2.31 -11.67 0.99
C GLU A 171 -3.78 -11.89 0.62
N CYS A 172 -4.04 -12.65 -0.45
CA CYS A 172 -5.40 -12.99 -0.85
C CYS A 172 -5.75 -14.42 -0.47
N ARG A 173 -6.61 -14.57 0.54
CA ARG A 173 -7.16 -15.87 0.94
C ARG A 173 -8.35 -16.20 0.03
N HIS A 174 -8.19 -17.16 -0.88
CA HIS A 174 -9.25 -17.61 -1.78
C HIS A 174 -9.73 -19.03 -1.46
N GLN A 175 -10.84 -19.42 -2.07
CA GLN A 175 -11.41 -20.76 -1.95
C GLN A 175 -10.41 -21.81 -2.45
N GLY A 176 -9.94 -22.69 -1.56
CA GLY A 176 -9.05 -23.82 -1.87
C GLY A 176 -7.76 -23.90 -1.04
N LEU A 177 -7.31 -22.81 -0.40
CA LEU A 177 -6.08 -22.80 0.40
C LEU A 177 -6.28 -23.19 1.87
N SER A 178 -7.48 -23.01 2.44
CA SER A 178 -7.77 -23.38 3.83
C SER A 178 -8.79 -24.53 3.88
N LYS A 179 -8.55 -25.59 4.65
CA LYS A 179 -9.56 -26.62 4.95
C LYS A 179 -10.42 -26.28 6.18
N LYS A 180 -10.22 -25.11 6.83
CA LYS A 180 -10.66 -24.92 8.22
C LYS A 180 -11.55 -23.71 8.58
N SER A 181 -11.92 -22.80 7.68
CA SER A 181 -12.88 -21.74 8.02
C SER A 181 -13.99 -21.59 6.98
N LYS A 182 -15.24 -21.51 7.47
CA LYS A 182 -16.49 -21.40 6.70
C LYS A 182 -16.90 -19.95 6.41
N GLU A 183 -16.08 -18.96 6.76
CA GLU A 183 -16.41 -17.56 6.50
C GLU A 183 -15.82 -17.06 5.19
N SER A 184 -16.73 -16.54 4.36
CA SER A 184 -16.60 -15.86 3.07
C SER A 184 -15.24 -15.99 2.36
N ARG A 185 -15.10 -17.02 1.52
CA ARG A 185 -13.91 -17.11 0.66
C ARG A 185 -14.14 -16.41 -0.67
N ARG A 186 -13.41 -15.31 -0.85
CA ARG A 186 -13.26 -14.59 -2.11
C ARG A 186 -12.90 -15.53 -3.26
N ALA A 187 -13.50 -15.34 -4.43
CA ALA A 187 -13.10 -16.00 -5.65
C ALA A 187 -11.74 -15.43 -6.11
N TYR A 188 -10.86 -16.27 -6.66
CA TYR A 188 -9.51 -15.80 -7.02
C TYR A 188 -9.52 -14.64 -8.02
N TRP A 189 -10.48 -14.61 -8.94
CA TRP A 189 -10.65 -13.50 -9.88
C TRP A 189 -10.95 -12.16 -9.22
N GLU A 190 -11.59 -12.14 -8.05
CA GLU A 190 -11.80 -10.91 -7.29
C GLU A 190 -10.47 -10.38 -6.73
N CYS A 191 -9.54 -11.27 -6.35
CA CYS A 191 -8.17 -10.88 -6.00
C CYS A 191 -7.44 -10.27 -7.19
N LEU A 192 -7.59 -10.85 -8.38
CA LEU A 192 -6.96 -10.34 -9.61
C LEU A 192 -7.53 -8.97 -9.99
N ALA A 193 -8.84 -8.78 -9.83
CA ALA A 193 -9.47 -7.48 -10.05
C ALA A 193 -8.96 -6.44 -9.06
N LEU A 194 -8.80 -6.79 -7.78
CA LEU A 194 -8.20 -5.89 -6.78
C LEU A 194 -6.74 -5.56 -7.12
N TYR A 195 -5.96 -6.55 -7.53
CA TYR A 195 -4.57 -6.38 -7.95
C TYR A 195 -4.44 -5.39 -9.12
N GLY A 196 -5.31 -5.50 -10.12
CA GLY A 196 -5.39 -4.55 -11.24
C GLY A 196 -5.67 -3.12 -10.76
N LYS A 197 -6.69 -2.94 -9.90
CA LYS A 197 -7.03 -1.62 -9.34
C LYS A 197 -5.86 -0.98 -8.58
N LEU A 198 -5.11 -1.77 -7.83
CA LEU A 198 -3.95 -1.27 -7.08
C LEU A 198 -2.83 -0.77 -8.00
N ARG A 199 -2.60 -1.44 -9.13
CA ARG A 199 -1.64 -0.98 -10.15
C ARG A 199 -2.10 0.31 -10.81
N ASP A 200 -3.41 0.47 -11.04
CA ASP A 200 -3.98 1.70 -11.61
C ASP A 200 -3.81 2.91 -10.66
N GLU A 201 -3.88 2.67 -9.35
CA GLU A 201 -3.57 3.64 -8.29
C GLU A 201 -2.05 3.87 -8.08
N ALA A 202 -1.22 3.32 -8.96
CA ALA A 202 0.24 3.42 -8.93
C ALA A 202 0.89 2.86 -7.64
N VAL A 203 0.33 1.80 -7.08
CA VAL A 203 0.89 1.06 -5.94
C VAL A 203 1.73 -0.11 -6.46
N ALA A 204 2.93 -0.30 -5.92
CA ALA A 204 3.75 -1.48 -6.23
C ALA A 204 3.20 -2.70 -5.49
N VAL A 205 2.29 -3.44 -6.12
CA VAL A 205 1.62 -4.58 -5.49
C VAL A 205 2.28 -5.91 -5.87
N HIS A 206 2.48 -6.76 -4.87
CA HIS A 206 3.04 -8.11 -4.97
C HIS A 206 2.03 -9.14 -4.44
N GLN A 207 1.93 -10.29 -5.09
CA GLN A 207 1.12 -11.39 -4.58
C GLN A 207 1.85 -12.10 -3.44
N TRP A 208 1.22 -12.17 -2.26
CA TRP A 208 1.77 -12.86 -1.09
C TRP A 208 1.15 -14.25 -0.91
N TRP A 209 2.01 -15.28 -0.79
CA TRP A 209 1.59 -16.69 -0.79
C TRP A 209 1.96 -17.50 0.46
N GLY A 210 2.72 -16.92 1.41
CA GLY A 210 3.24 -17.65 2.58
C GLY A 210 4.56 -18.37 2.32
#